data_AF-A0AAU9AIY6-F1
#
_entry.id   AF-A0AAU9AIY6-F1
#
_cell.length_a   1.000
_cell.length_b   1.000
_cell.length_c   1.000
_cell.angle_alpha   90.00
_cell.angle_beta   90.00
_cell.angle_gamma   90.00
#
_symmetry.space_group_name_H-M   'P 1'
#
loop_
_entity.id
_entity.type
_entity.pdbx_description
1 polymer ?
#
loop_
_entity_poly.entity_id
_entity_poly.type
_entity_poly.pdbx_seq_one_letter_code
_entity_poly.pdbx_strand_id
1 'polypeptide(L)' 'MHGIRHKTLFLAVFVFAAGFAGSAFAQRNCSWCTAIYDNCMAQPDADQGLCAREHNRCAEPINCPLMPEF' A
#
# COMPACT_ATOMS: atom_id res chain seq x y z
N MET A 1 48.67 22.64 -16.48
CA MET A 1 48.08 22.07 -17.71
C MET A 1 46.98 21.10 -17.29
N HIS A 2 45.74 21.33 -17.78
CA HIS A 2 44.50 20.54 -17.63
C HIS A 2 44.14 20.05 -16.21
N GLY A 3 43.08 20.48 -15.52
CA GLY A 3 41.78 20.93 -16.00
C GLY A 3 40.87 19.73 -16.28
N ILE A 4 40.25 19.12 -15.26
CA ILE A 4 38.92 18.49 -15.41
C ILE A 4 38.12 18.78 -14.13
N ARG A 5 37.15 19.68 -14.29
CA ARG A 5 36.11 20.02 -13.33
C ARG A 5 35.01 18.97 -13.48
N HIS A 6 35.03 17.92 -12.66
CA HIS A 6 33.95 16.91 -12.64
C HIS A 6 32.68 17.51 -12.03
N LYS A 7 31.90 18.18 -12.87
CA LYS A 7 30.52 18.58 -12.60
C LYS A 7 29.61 17.41 -12.98
N THR A 8 29.61 16.35 -12.17
CA THR A 8 28.61 15.28 -12.30
C THR A 8 27.48 15.57 -11.32
N LEU A 9 26.52 16.37 -11.81
CA LEU A 9 25.16 16.40 -11.27
C LEU A 9 24.59 14.99 -11.38
N PHE A 10 24.72 14.20 -10.33
CA PHE A 10 23.98 12.95 -10.18
C PHE A 10 22.53 13.31 -9.82
N LEU A 11 21.68 13.36 -10.84
CA LEU A 11 20.23 13.31 -10.68
C LEU A 11 19.86 11.96 -10.05
N ALA A 12 19.68 11.93 -8.73
CA ALA A 12 19.09 10.79 -8.04
C ALA A 12 17.57 10.81 -8.26
N VAL A 13 17.12 10.25 -9.38
CA VAL A 13 15.72 9.87 -9.57
C VAL A 13 15.50 8.62 -8.73
N PHE A 14 14.93 8.79 -7.54
CA PHE A 14 14.44 7.68 -6.75
C PHE A 14 13.12 7.19 -7.36
N VAL A 15 13.20 6.19 -8.23
CA VAL A 15 12.02 5.41 -8.62
C VAL A 15 11.71 4.50 -7.44
N PHE A 16 10.68 4.84 -6.67
CA PHE A 16 10.18 3.99 -5.58
C PHE A 16 9.38 2.85 -6.20
N ALA A 17 10.07 1.86 -6.76
CA ALA A 17 9.47 0.58 -7.12
C ALA A 17 9.20 -0.18 -5.82
N ALA A 18 8.04 0.04 -5.21
CA ALA A 18 7.53 -0.80 -4.13
C ALA A 18 7.15 -2.17 -4.72
N GLY A 19 8.16 -3.03 -4.87
CA GLY A 19 7.93 -4.46 -5.04
C GLY A 19 7.54 -5.06 -3.70
N PHE A 20 6.26 -5.34 -3.49
CA PHE A 20 5.81 -6.20 -2.41
C PHE A 20 5.51 -7.60 -2.96
N ALA A 21 6.54 -8.45 -2.92
CA ALA A 21 6.40 -9.89 -2.99
C ALA A 21 6.36 -10.45 -1.57
N GLY A 22 5.26 -11.08 -1.19
CA GLY A 22 5.07 -11.77 0.09
C GLY A 22 3.66 -11.50 0.62
N SER A 23 2.77 -12.47 0.80
CA SER A 23 2.96 -13.89 0.95
C SER A 23 1.62 -14.62 0.78
N ALA A 24 1.57 -15.60 -0.12
CA ALA A 24 0.45 -16.53 -0.24
C ALA A 24 0.48 -17.52 0.93
N PHE A 25 -0.21 -17.21 2.02
CA PHE A 25 -0.47 -18.17 3.11
C PHE A 25 -1.96 -18.31 3.21
N ALA A 26 -2.53 -19.45 2.85
CA ALA A 26 -3.95 -19.74 2.96
C ALA A 26 -4.36 -19.91 4.44
N GLN A 27 -4.59 -18.78 5.14
CA GLN A 27 -5.02 -18.73 6.54
C GLN A 27 -6.28 -17.86 6.63
N ARG A 28 -7.47 -18.34 6.19
CA ARG A 28 -8.74 -17.55 6.09
C ARG A 28 -8.47 -16.03 6.09
N ASN A 29 -7.82 -15.54 5.02
CA ASN A 29 -6.98 -14.36 5.15
C ASN A 29 -7.80 -13.07 5.27
N CYS A 30 -8.13 -12.70 6.50
CA CYS A 30 -8.53 -11.33 6.81
C CYS A 30 -7.47 -10.33 6.32
N SER A 31 -6.20 -10.76 6.22
CA SER A 31 -5.09 -10.00 5.65
C SER A 31 -5.33 -9.50 4.22
N TRP A 32 -6.13 -10.21 3.41
CA TRP A 32 -6.49 -9.74 2.07
C TRP A 32 -7.45 -8.54 2.15
N CYS A 33 -8.44 -8.60 3.05
CA CYS A 33 -9.31 -7.46 3.33
C CYS A 33 -8.53 -6.30 3.96
N THR A 34 -7.54 -6.60 4.80
CA THR A 34 -6.64 -5.58 5.34
C THR A 34 -5.79 -4.94 4.24
N ALA A 35 -5.36 -5.70 3.23
CA ALA A 35 -4.65 -5.14 2.08
C ALA A 35 -5.54 -4.24 1.21
N ILE A 36 -6.84 -4.53 1.09
CA ILE A 36 -7.82 -3.63 0.44
C ILE A 36 -7.90 -2.30 1.20
N TYR A 37 -7.99 -2.36 2.52
CA TYR A 37 -8.00 -1.16 3.37
C TYR A 37 -6.71 -0.36 3.21
N ASP A 38 -5.56 -1.02 3.31
CA ASP A 38 -4.24 -0.37 3.22
C ASP A 38 -4.02 0.27 1.84
N ASN A 39 -4.39 -0.42 0.76
CA ASN A 39 -4.36 0.12 -0.60
C ASN A 39 -5.33 1.29 -0.80
N CYS A 40 -6.48 1.26 -0.12
CA CYS A 40 -7.41 2.38 -0.12
C CYS A 40 -6.80 3.59 0.61
N MET A 41 -6.25 3.39 1.81
CA MET A 41 -5.59 4.43 2.61
C MET A 41 -4.28 4.96 2.00
N ALA A 42 -3.67 4.22 1.07
CA ALA A 42 -2.51 4.66 0.31
C ALA A 42 -2.85 5.74 -0.74
N GLN A 43 -4.14 5.98 -1.02
CA GLN A 43 -4.54 7.04 -1.94
C GLN A 43 -4.51 8.42 -1.26
N PRO A 44 -4.12 9.50 -1.97
CA PRO A 44 -4.02 10.84 -1.39
C PRO A 44 -5.37 11.45 -0.96
N ASP A 45 -6.48 10.98 -1.55
CA ASP A 45 -7.87 11.35 -1.23
C ASP A 45 -8.63 10.20 -0.54
N ALA A 46 -7.91 9.33 0.16
CA ALA A 46 -8.52 8.18 0.82
C ALA A 46 -9.50 8.59 1.93
N ASP A 47 -10.77 8.26 1.76
CA ASP A 47 -11.79 8.42 2.78
C ASP A 47 -11.85 7.19 3.66
N GLN A 48 -11.55 7.38 4.94
CA GLN A 48 -11.41 6.29 5.90
C GLN A 48 -12.71 5.48 6.09
N GLY A 49 -13.87 6.13 5.94
CA GLY A 49 -15.18 5.48 6.00
C GLY A 49 -15.46 4.62 4.76
N LEU A 50 -15.07 5.09 3.57
CA LEU A 50 -15.11 4.27 2.35
C LEU A 50 -14.14 3.09 2.41
N CYS A 51 -12.92 3.30 2.91
CA CYS A 51 -11.93 2.23 3.05
C CYS A 51 -12.38 1.16 4.04
N ALA A 52 -12.96 1.55 5.18
CA ALA A 52 -13.54 0.63 6.16
C ALA A 52 -14.71 -0.17 5.58
N ARG A 53 -15.57 0.45 4.77
CA ARG A 53 -16.69 -0.21 4.09
C ARG A 53 -16.22 -1.30 3.12
N GLU A 54 -15.18 -1.02 2.36
CA GLU A 54 -14.64 -1.97 1.39
C GLU A 54 -13.88 -3.12 2.06
N HIS A 55 -13.24 -2.85 3.19
CA HIS A 55 -12.73 -3.88 4.09
C HIS A 55 -13.86 -4.76 4.64
N ASN A 56 -14.94 -4.15 5.13
CA ASN A 56 -16.07 -4.85 5.75
C ASN A 56 -16.80 -5.75 4.76
N ARG A 57 -17.04 -5.28 3.54
CA ARG A 57 -17.59 -6.11 2.43
C ARG A 57 -16.78 -7.38 2.18
N CYS A 58 -15.47 -7.26 2.32
CA CYS A 58 -14.56 -8.36 2.15
C CYS A 58 -14.52 -9.29 3.38
N ALA A 59 -14.58 -8.72 4.59
CA ALA A 59 -14.45 -9.41 5.86
C ALA A 59 -15.73 -10.14 6.30
N GLU A 60 -16.91 -9.60 5.98
CA GLU A 60 -18.23 -10.12 6.33
C GLU A 60 -18.45 -11.60 5.89
N PRO A 61 -18.23 -11.98 4.61
CA PRO A 61 -18.48 -13.36 4.15
C PRO A 61 -17.50 -14.39 4.72
N ILE A 62 -16.34 -13.97 5.19
CA ILE A 62 -15.27 -14.86 5.71
C ILE A 62 -15.17 -14.85 7.23
N ASN A 63 -16.08 -14.13 7.90
CA ASN A 63 -16.15 -13.97 9.36
C ASN A 63 -14.86 -13.36 9.96
N CYS A 64 -14.39 -12.28 9.34
CA CYS A 64 -13.25 -11.50 9.80
C CYS A 64 -13.70 -10.29 10.66
N PRO A 65 -12.82 -9.75 11.51
CA PRO A 65 -13.11 -8.55 12.29
C PRO A 65 -13.39 -7.38 11.35
N LEU A 66 -14.51 -6.68 11.60
CA LEU A 66 -14.93 -5.50 10.85
C LEU A 66 -14.25 -4.24 11.41
N MET A 67 -14.04 -3.26 10.54
CA MET A 67 -13.54 -1.94 10.90
C MET A 67 -14.71 -0.97 11.19
N PRO A 68 -14.56 -0.06 12.16
CA PRO A 68 -15.54 0.96 12.44
C PRO A 68 -15.63 1.95 11.26
N GLU A 69 -16.85 2.15 10.77
CA GLU A 69 -17.18 3.17 9.76
C GLU A 69 -17.47 4.46 10.53
N PHE A 70 -16.68 5.51 10.33
CA PHE A 70 -16.81 6.82 11.00
C PHE A 70 -17.59 7.82 10.16
#